data_AF-A0AAV7FYP9-F1
#
_entry.id   AF-A0AAV7FYP9-F1
#
_cell.length_a   1.000
_cell.length_b   1.000
_cell.length_c   1.000
_cell.angle_alpha   90.00
_cell.angle_beta   90.00
_cell.angle_gamma   90.00
#
_symmetry.space_group_name_H-M   'P 1'
#
loop_
_entity.id
_entity.type
_entity.pdbx_description
1 polymer ?
#
loop_
_entity_poly.entity_id
_entity_poly.type
_entity_poly.pdbx_seq_one_letter_code
_entity_poly.pdbx_strand_id
1 'polypeptide(L)'
;MAVTAIVASSFPSSQHLISSSSSSCPHRASKVRTPLLQSSRGSIATSSSSSFVGEKLFLAGGVNQSRRECSLWRNLIFVPPKAVSELDDSEACLDSTPGEVFGYASPEPRHSSAARKYDRHPQNVDLPPVLPKKKKKPYPIPIHKVQRSARIDKKLAQMGVEKHLEPPKNGLLVPELIPVAYQTLESWKVLIEGLAQLLTVVPVYGCRECPEVYVGSAGHLIQDCSGPQNVKRRSRHVWVRGTINDVLIPIEAYHLFDPFGHRIKHETRFNYERIPAVVELCIQAGVELPQYPSRRRSIPVRMLGKKVIDRGGFVEEPKPCRSQDAMALLSEIDTYAVLNGQFISPPADTRKAAERTLKAYSTVRSGVRQLMKKYTVKACGYCSEVHVGPWGHNAKLCGAFKHQWRDGKHGWQDATIDEVIPPNFVWHLKDPQGPPPSGALKRFYGKAPAVVEVCVQAGAEIPDAYRPMMRLDIVVPEAEEARLVA
;
A
#
# COMPACT_ATOMS: atom_id res chain seq x y z
N MET A 1 43.95 51.43 8.50
CA MET A 1 44.84 50.38 9.03
C MET A 1 44.62 49.15 8.14
N ALA A 2 45.27 48.99 6.99
CA ALA A 2 46.68 48.59 6.78
C ALA A 2 47.06 47.44 7.74
N VAL A 3 47.43 46.23 7.29
CA VAL A 3 48.52 45.93 6.33
C VAL A 3 48.26 44.65 5.53
N THR A 4 48.75 44.70 4.29
CA THR A 4 48.78 43.75 3.17
C THR A 4 50.18 43.09 3.07
N ALA A 5 50.29 41.87 2.51
CA ALA A 5 51.42 41.32 1.69
C ALA A 5 51.08 39.85 1.32
N ILE A 6 50.89 39.35 0.07
CA ILE A 6 51.67 39.35 -1.20
C ILE A 6 53.07 38.70 -0.98
N VAL A 7 53.63 37.72 -1.72
CA VAL A 7 53.90 37.45 -3.17
C VAL A 7 54.39 35.96 -3.26
N ALA A 8 53.91 35.10 -4.17
CA ALA A 8 54.50 34.67 -5.49
C ALA A 8 55.97 34.15 -5.42
N SER A 9 56.51 33.22 -6.24
CA SER A 9 56.21 32.76 -7.60
C SER A 9 57.27 31.72 -8.05
N SER A 10 56.92 30.89 -9.05
CA SER A 10 57.75 30.43 -10.20
C SER A 10 58.78 29.29 -10.10
N PHE A 11 58.47 28.21 -10.85
CA PHE A 11 59.27 27.47 -11.87
C PHE A 11 60.71 27.94 -12.17
N PRO A 12 61.66 27.05 -12.56
CA PRO A 12 61.71 26.51 -13.94
C PRO A 12 62.31 25.10 -14.19
N SER A 13 62.22 24.70 -15.47
CA SER A 13 62.61 23.48 -16.18
C SER A 13 64.12 23.19 -16.33
N SER A 14 64.48 21.90 -16.55
CA SER A 14 65.40 21.34 -17.58
C SER A 14 65.89 19.93 -17.16
N GLN A 15 65.59 18.86 -17.92
CA GLN A 15 66.37 18.22 -19.01
C GLN A 15 67.72 17.58 -18.63
N HIS A 16 67.84 16.24 -18.80
CA HIS A 16 68.89 15.44 -19.49
C HIS A 16 68.78 13.95 -19.04
N LEU A 17 68.45 13.00 -19.95
CA LEU A 17 69.35 12.03 -20.64
C LEU A 17 69.96 10.97 -19.69
N ILE A 18 69.80 9.66 -19.89
CA ILE A 18 70.61 8.81 -20.79
C ILE A 18 69.97 7.38 -20.92
N SER A 19 69.84 6.91 -22.18
CA SER A 19 69.99 5.56 -22.80
C SER A 19 69.63 4.26 -22.06
N SER A 20 69.19 3.13 -22.63
CA SER A 20 69.26 2.47 -23.97
C SER A 20 68.40 1.17 -23.83
N SER A 21 67.87 0.45 -24.82
CA SER A 21 68.38 0.01 -26.13
C SER A 21 67.28 -0.76 -26.91
N SER A 22 67.20 -0.49 -28.21
CA SER A 22 66.95 -1.41 -29.37
C SER A 22 65.95 -2.59 -29.26
N SER A 23 65.08 -2.87 -30.24
CA SER A 23 65.45 -3.18 -31.63
C SER A 23 64.21 -3.35 -32.55
N SER A 24 64.29 -2.69 -33.71
CA SER A 24 63.90 -3.07 -35.08
C SER A 24 62.57 -3.78 -35.43
N CYS A 25 61.75 -3.03 -36.18
CA CYS A 25 60.78 -3.43 -37.23
C CYS A 25 61.50 -4.08 -38.46
N PRO A 26 60.92 -4.28 -39.69
CA PRO A 26 59.55 -4.01 -40.20
C PRO A 26 58.96 -5.00 -41.26
N HIS A 27 57.75 -4.64 -41.76
CA HIS A 27 57.07 -4.99 -43.04
C HIS A 27 56.36 -6.36 -43.10
N ARG A 28 55.17 -6.53 -43.70
CA ARG A 28 54.71 -6.08 -45.03
C ARG A 28 53.18 -6.30 -45.19
N ALA A 29 52.56 -5.52 -46.07
CA ALA A 29 51.15 -5.56 -46.48
C ALA A 29 50.76 -6.76 -47.36
N SER A 30 49.46 -7.16 -47.37
CA SER A 30 48.60 -7.19 -48.58
C SER A 30 47.20 -7.79 -48.39
N LYS A 31 46.29 -7.25 -49.21
CA LYS A 31 44.89 -7.54 -49.56
C LYS A 31 44.48 -9.04 -49.68
N VAL A 32 43.17 -9.34 -49.59
CA VAL A 32 42.30 -9.79 -50.73
C VAL A 32 40.96 -10.45 -50.30
N ARG A 33 39.87 -9.95 -50.92
CA ARG A 33 38.57 -10.53 -51.39
C ARG A 33 37.52 -11.22 -50.48
N THR A 34 36.31 -10.65 -50.59
CA THR A 34 34.96 -11.26 -50.68
C THR A 34 34.78 -12.15 -51.93
N PRO A 35 33.79 -13.09 -51.97
CA PRO A 35 32.49 -12.71 -52.55
C PRO A 35 31.22 -13.40 -51.98
N LEU A 36 30.10 -12.83 -52.43
CA LEU A 36 28.68 -13.22 -52.36
C LEU A 36 28.34 -14.60 -52.97
N LEU A 37 27.24 -15.22 -52.50
CA LEU A 37 26.02 -15.63 -53.26
C LEU A 37 25.07 -16.40 -52.28
N GLN A 38 23.86 -15.94 -51.94
CA GLN A 38 22.55 -16.00 -52.64
C GLN A 38 21.75 -17.32 -52.50
N SER A 39 20.49 -17.16 -52.03
CA SER A 39 19.26 -17.90 -52.35
C SER A 39 19.03 -19.32 -51.79
N SER A 40 17.95 -19.50 -51.01
CA SER A 40 16.70 -20.10 -51.54
C SER A 40 15.62 -20.27 -50.45
N ARG A 41 14.37 -20.11 -50.89
CA ARG A 41 13.11 -20.35 -50.17
C ARG A 41 12.81 -21.86 -50.11
N GLY A 42 12.07 -22.30 -49.09
CA GLY A 42 11.40 -23.60 -49.09
C GLY A 42 10.47 -23.76 -47.89
N SER A 43 9.17 -23.84 -48.16
CA SER A 43 8.10 -24.18 -47.22
C SER A 43 7.75 -25.67 -47.29
N ILE A 44 6.93 -26.09 -46.32
CA ILE A 44 5.95 -27.20 -46.32
C ILE A 44 6.28 -28.37 -45.36
N ALA A 45 5.36 -28.47 -44.38
CA ALA A 45 4.73 -29.60 -43.68
C ALA A 45 5.35 -31.02 -43.78
N THR A 46 5.27 -31.79 -42.70
CA THR A 46 4.15 -32.73 -42.40
C THR A 46 4.46 -33.58 -41.16
N SER A 47 3.44 -33.81 -40.31
CA SER A 47 3.10 -35.11 -39.66
C SER A 47 4.13 -35.75 -38.69
N SER A 48 3.84 -36.48 -37.62
CA SER A 48 2.67 -37.17 -37.11
C SER A 48 2.87 -37.47 -35.61
N SER A 49 1.73 -37.65 -34.95
CA SER A 49 1.49 -38.34 -33.67
C SER A 49 2.31 -39.60 -33.40
N SER A 50 2.64 -39.84 -32.13
CA SER A 50 2.20 -41.06 -31.44
C SER A 50 2.25 -40.91 -29.91
N SER A 51 1.18 -41.41 -29.31
CA SER A 51 0.88 -41.53 -27.89
C SER A 51 1.58 -42.75 -27.28
N PHE A 52 2.03 -42.64 -26.02
CA PHE A 52 2.11 -43.81 -25.14
C PHE A 52 1.77 -43.43 -23.70
N VAL A 53 0.82 -44.19 -23.14
CA VAL A 53 0.35 -44.15 -21.75
C VAL A 53 1.28 -45.03 -20.92
N GLY A 54 1.68 -44.56 -19.75
CA GLY A 54 2.47 -45.30 -18.78
C GLY A 54 2.12 -44.88 -17.36
N GLU A 55 1.20 -45.63 -16.76
CA GLU A 55 0.85 -45.61 -15.35
C GLU A 55 1.97 -46.21 -14.48
N LYS A 56 2.19 -45.62 -13.29
CA LYS A 56 2.37 -46.25 -11.95
C LYS A 56 3.56 -45.76 -11.11
N LEU A 57 3.18 -45.49 -9.84
CA LEU A 57 3.90 -45.76 -8.59
C LEU A 57 5.23 -45.03 -8.33
N PHE A 58 5.22 -44.13 -7.34
CA PHE A 58 6.38 -43.88 -6.50
C PHE A 58 6.02 -44.04 -5.02
N LEU A 59 6.62 -45.08 -4.44
CA LEU A 59 6.78 -45.32 -3.01
C LEU A 59 7.85 -44.38 -2.44
N ALA A 60 7.71 -44.09 -1.15
CA ALA A 60 8.58 -43.29 -0.33
C ALA A 60 10.00 -43.85 -0.20
N GLY A 61 10.98 -42.95 -0.05
CA GLY A 61 12.35 -43.25 0.36
C GLY A 61 13.07 -41.96 0.72
N GLY A 62 13.25 -41.70 2.01
CA GLY A 62 14.00 -40.56 2.52
C GLY A 62 15.50 -40.87 2.57
N VAL A 63 16.33 -39.85 2.30
CA VAL A 63 17.73 -39.80 2.73
C VAL A 63 18.06 -38.36 3.13
N ASN A 64 18.52 -38.22 4.37
CA ASN A 64 19.10 -37.00 4.94
C ASN A 64 20.46 -36.71 4.29
N GLN A 65 20.68 -35.47 3.85
CA GLN A 65 22.02 -34.90 3.79
C GLN A 65 21.97 -33.39 4.03
N SER A 66 22.69 -32.97 5.07
CA SER A 66 22.80 -31.59 5.51
C SER A 66 23.85 -30.84 4.68
N ARG A 67 23.50 -29.65 4.17
CA ARG A 67 24.31 -28.41 4.27
C ARG A 67 23.64 -27.27 3.49
N ARG A 68 23.50 -26.13 4.18
CA ARG A 68 23.51 -24.72 3.73
C ARG A 68 22.63 -24.32 2.55
N GLU A 69 21.60 -23.53 2.82
CA GLU A 69 21.39 -22.18 2.26
C GLU A 69 20.08 -21.58 2.79
N CYS A 70 20.17 -20.44 3.48
CA CYS A 70 19.03 -19.65 3.92
C CYS A 70 18.34 -19.02 2.70
N SER A 71 17.16 -19.51 2.34
CA SER A 71 16.24 -18.82 1.46
C SER A 71 14.87 -18.73 2.14
N LEU A 72 14.46 -17.49 2.46
CA LEU A 72 13.15 -17.17 3.03
C LEU A 72 12.09 -17.24 1.94
N TRP A 73 11.54 -18.42 1.70
CA TRP A 73 10.37 -18.61 0.84
C TRP A 73 9.10 -18.38 1.66
N ARG A 74 8.42 -17.26 1.41
CA ARG A 74 7.08 -16.97 1.94
C ARG A 74 6.04 -17.67 1.06
N ASN A 75 5.40 -18.71 1.58
CA ASN A 75 4.38 -19.48 0.89
C ASN A 75 3.07 -18.69 0.76
N LEU A 76 2.62 -18.49 -0.48
CA LEU A 76 1.28 -18.01 -0.84
C LEU A 76 0.33 -19.22 -0.94
N ILE A 77 -0.66 -19.29 -0.06
CA ILE A 77 -1.71 -20.31 -0.10
C ILE A 77 -2.77 -19.88 -1.14
N PHE A 78 -2.90 -20.66 -2.21
CA PHE A 78 -3.92 -20.51 -3.26
C PHE A 78 -5.01 -21.58 -3.05
N VAL A 79 -6.28 -21.17 -3.03
CA VAL A 79 -7.44 -22.09 -3.07
C VAL A 79 -8.31 -21.71 -4.28
N PRO A 80 -8.60 -22.64 -5.21
CA PRO A 80 -9.46 -22.37 -6.36
C PRO A 80 -10.94 -22.68 -6.06
N PRO A 81 -11.92 -21.96 -6.65
CA PRO A 81 -13.29 -22.43 -6.69
C PRO A 81 -13.65 -23.04 -8.07
N LYS A 82 -14.34 -24.18 -8.05
CA LYS A 82 -15.15 -24.69 -9.17
C LYS A 82 -16.64 -24.48 -8.87
N ALA A 83 -17.38 -24.21 -9.95
CA ALA A 83 -18.83 -23.95 -10.06
C ALA A 83 -19.69 -25.21 -9.78
N VAL A 84 -21.03 -25.28 -9.73
CA VAL A 84 -22.22 -24.60 -10.32
C VAL A 84 -23.39 -24.90 -9.33
N SER A 85 -24.42 -24.07 -9.11
CA SER A 85 -25.70 -24.11 -9.86
C SER A 85 -26.69 -23.05 -9.37
N GLU A 86 -27.44 -22.57 -10.35
CA GLU A 86 -28.55 -21.62 -10.33
C GLU A 86 -29.79 -22.23 -9.65
N LEU A 87 -30.71 -21.39 -9.18
CA LEU A 87 -32.16 -21.58 -9.29
C LEU A 87 -32.91 -20.32 -8.78
N ASP A 88 -33.53 -19.67 -9.76
CA ASP A 88 -34.86 -19.05 -9.85
C ASP A 88 -35.41 -18.00 -8.86
N ASP A 89 -35.96 -17.00 -9.54
CA ASP A 89 -36.74 -15.84 -9.13
C ASP A 89 -38.08 -16.19 -8.46
N SER A 90 -38.57 -15.29 -7.60
CA SER A 90 -40.00 -14.94 -7.57
C SER A 90 -40.20 -13.61 -6.86
N GLU A 91 -40.68 -12.63 -7.63
CA GLU A 91 -41.30 -11.40 -7.14
C GLU A 91 -42.61 -11.72 -6.39
N ALA A 92 -42.90 -10.93 -5.35
CA ALA A 92 -44.26 -10.64 -4.95
C ALA A 92 -44.31 -9.21 -4.41
N CYS A 93 -44.82 -8.30 -5.25
CA CYS A 93 -45.27 -6.97 -4.87
C CYS A 93 -46.61 -7.10 -4.13
N LEU A 94 -46.77 -6.44 -2.99
CA LEU A 94 -48.07 -6.03 -2.47
C LEU A 94 -47.99 -4.58 -1.98
N ASP A 95 -48.85 -3.79 -2.60
CA ASP A 95 -49.10 -2.36 -2.40
C ASP A 95 -50.36 -2.22 -1.54
N SER A 96 -50.40 -1.29 -0.57
CA SER A 96 -51.62 -0.84 0.14
C SER A 96 -51.33 0.35 1.08
N THR A 97 -51.48 1.55 0.51
CA THR A 97 -52.15 2.79 1.00
C THR A 97 -51.89 3.42 2.39
N PRO A 98 -51.94 4.78 2.48
CA PRO A 98 -51.57 5.56 3.67
C PRO A 98 -52.78 5.98 4.52
N GLY A 99 -52.63 5.95 5.85
CA GLY A 99 -53.59 6.52 6.80
C GLY A 99 -53.07 7.83 7.40
N GLU A 100 -53.75 8.94 7.09
CA GLU A 100 -53.61 10.22 7.79
C GLU A 100 -54.27 10.16 9.18
N VAL A 101 -53.61 10.71 10.19
CA VAL A 101 -54.22 11.06 11.49
C VAL A 101 -53.81 12.49 11.85
N PHE A 102 -54.83 13.34 12.07
CA PHE A 102 -54.75 14.74 12.46
C PHE A 102 -54.65 14.93 13.99
N GLY A 103 -53.85 15.91 14.41
CA GLY A 103 -54.15 16.85 15.50
C GLY A 103 -53.64 16.52 16.91
N TYR A 104 -52.76 17.36 17.46
CA TYR A 104 -53.11 18.46 18.39
C TYR A 104 -51.85 19.27 18.74
N ALA A 105 -51.87 20.56 18.43
CA ALA A 105 -50.83 21.53 18.82
C ALA A 105 -51.17 22.15 20.18
N SER A 106 -50.16 22.35 21.02
CA SER A 106 -50.23 23.20 22.22
C SER A 106 -48.86 23.85 22.48
N PRO A 107 -48.79 25.04 23.09
CA PRO A 107 -47.77 26.06 22.82
C PRO A 107 -46.50 25.90 23.65
N GLU A 108 -45.35 26.22 23.05
CA GLU A 108 -44.02 26.21 23.68
C GLU A 108 -43.89 27.19 24.88
N PRO A 109 -43.21 26.78 25.96
CA PRO A 109 -42.54 27.71 26.86
C PRO A 109 -41.14 28.06 26.33
N ARG A 110 -40.89 29.36 26.19
CA ARG A 110 -39.61 29.95 25.78
C ARG A 110 -38.49 29.58 26.75
N HIS A 111 -37.62 28.65 26.37
CA HIS A 111 -36.39 28.37 27.10
C HIS A 111 -35.16 28.96 26.41
N SER A 112 -34.66 30.04 27.03
CA SER A 112 -33.26 30.48 27.15
C SER A 112 -32.27 30.06 26.06
N SER A 113 -31.73 31.07 25.37
CA SER A 113 -30.73 31.03 24.30
C SER A 113 -29.31 30.61 24.72
N ALA A 114 -29.16 29.62 25.61
CA ALA A 114 -27.85 29.08 26.04
C ALA A 114 -27.47 27.74 25.36
N ALA A 115 -28.34 27.18 24.50
CA ALA A 115 -28.12 25.88 23.84
C ALA A 115 -27.42 25.97 22.46
N ARG A 116 -26.54 26.95 22.24
CA ARG A 116 -25.82 27.12 20.97
C ARG A 116 -24.31 27.03 21.17
N LYS A 117 -23.78 25.82 21.35
CA LYS A 117 -22.35 25.49 21.10
C LYS A 117 -21.95 24.01 21.17
N TYR A 118 -22.90 23.06 21.14
CA TYR A 118 -22.54 21.67 20.79
C TYR A 118 -22.60 21.52 19.28
N ASP A 119 -21.40 21.61 18.71
CA ASP A 119 -21.12 21.59 17.29
C ASP A 119 -21.67 20.32 16.63
N ARG A 120 -22.40 20.51 15.52
CA ARG A 120 -23.24 19.55 14.79
C ARG A 120 -22.41 18.45 14.10
N HIS A 121 -21.68 17.65 14.85
CA HIS A 121 -21.10 16.44 14.30
C HIS A 121 -22.21 15.41 14.15
N PRO A 122 -22.53 14.94 12.92
CA PRO A 122 -23.52 13.90 12.73
C PRO A 122 -23.11 12.70 13.58
N GLN A 123 -24.01 12.18 14.41
CA GLN A 123 -23.77 10.95 15.18
C GLN A 123 -24.24 9.74 14.38
N ASN A 124 -23.70 8.57 14.71
CA ASN A 124 -24.11 7.29 14.15
C ASN A 124 -23.95 7.20 12.63
N VAL A 125 -22.88 7.78 12.09
CA VAL A 125 -22.56 7.76 10.66
C VAL A 125 -22.22 6.33 10.22
N ASP A 126 -22.79 5.92 9.10
CA ASP A 126 -22.50 4.62 8.50
C ASP A 126 -21.03 4.49 8.08
N LEU A 127 -20.48 3.30 8.30
CA LEU A 127 -19.15 2.95 7.82
C LEU A 127 -19.10 3.01 6.29
N PRO A 128 -17.91 3.29 5.70
CA PRO A 128 -17.71 3.13 4.27
C PRO A 128 -18.15 1.71 3.82
N PRO A 129 -18.88 1.60 2.70
CA PRO A 129 -19.41 0.32 2.26
C PRO A 129 -18.28 -0.65 1.94
N VAL A 130 -18.38 -1.88 2.43
CA VAL A 130 -17.45 -2.96 2.09
C VAL A 130 -17.63 -3.32 0.62
N LEU A 131 -16.59 -3.07 -0.19
CA LEU A 131 -16.66 -3.31 -1.62
C LEU A 131 -16.64 -4.81 -1.95
N PRO A 132 -17.45 -5.27 -2.93
CA PRO A 132 -17.47 -6.67 -3.31
C PRO A 132 -16.15 -7.08 -3.99
N LYS A 133 -15.50 -8.12 -3.47
CA LYS A 133 -14.24 -8.68 -4.02
C LYS A 133 -14.38 -9.24 -5.45
N LYS A 134 -15.62 -9.55 -5.87
CA LYS A 134 -15.97 -10.07 -7.21
C LYS A 134 -16.22 -8.98 -8.25
N LYS A 135 -15.94 -7.70 -7.95
CA LYS A 135 -16.07 -6.60 -8.91
C LYS A 135 -14.85 -5.71 -8.83
N LYS A 136 -14.65 -4.92 -9.89
CA LYS A 136 -13.62 -3.86 -9.86
C LYS A 136 -14.06 -2.77 -8.88
N LYS A 137 -13.13 -2.27 -8.07
CA LYS A 137 -13.30 -1.07 -7.25
C LYS A 137 -13.75 0.11 -8.13
N PRO A 138 -14.61 1.01 -7.63
CA PRO A 138 -14.97 2.24 -8.33
C PRO A 138 -13.72 3.05 -8.70
N TYR A 139 -13.80 3.78 -9.81
CA TYR A 139 -12.73 4.70 -10.18
C TYR A 139 -12.82 5.97 -9.32
N PRO A 140 -11.73 6.43 -8.68
CA PRO A 140 -11.75 7.69 -7.93
C PRO A 140 -12.04 8.89 -8.84
N ILE A 141 -11.57 8.84 -10.08
CA ILE A 141 -11.93 9.80 -11.12
C ILE A 141 -12.90 9.11 -12.09
N PRO A 142 -14.11 9.66 -12.34
CA PRO A 142 -15.07 9.06 -13.25
C PRO A 142 -14.45 8.68 -14.60
N ILE A 143 -14.70 7.45 -15.07
CA ILE A 143 -14.03 6.87 -16.24
C ILE A 143 -14.16 7.73 -17.51
N HIS A 144 -15.30 8.39 -17.70
CA HIS A 144 -15.51 9.28 -18.85
C HIS A 144 -14.56 10.49 -18.85
N LYS A 145 -14.19 11.02 -17.67
CA LYS A 145 -13.19 12.10 -17.56
C LYS A 145 -11.79 11.58 -17.92
N VAL A 146 -11.43 10.39 -17.43
CA VAL A 146 -10.16 9.74 -17.77
C VAL A 146 -10.05 9.50 -19.29
N GLN A 147 -11.12 9.01 -19.91
CA GLN A 147 -11.19 8.80 -21.36
C GLN A 147 -11.10 10.13 -22.14
N ARG A 148 -11.79 11.17 -21.69
CA ARG A 148 -11.73 12.51 -22.31
C ARG A 148 -10.29 13.05 -22.29
N SER A 149 -9.62 13.02 -21.14
CA SER A 149 -8.22 13.45 -21.02
C SER A 149 -7.29 12.64 -21.92
N ALA A 150 -7.49 11.31 -22.00
CA ALA A 150 -6.70 10.46 -22.88
C ALA A 150 -6.90 10.77 -24.38
N ARG A 151 -8.11 11.18 -24.79
CA ARG A 151 -8.39 11.61 -26.18
C ARG A 151 -7.72 12.95 -26.49
N ILE A 152 -7.73 13.90 -25.55
CA ILE A 152 -7.03 15.18 -25.68
C ILE A 152 -5.52 14.95 -25.81
N ASP A 153 -4.94 14.15 -24.92
CA ASP A 153 -3.52 13.78 -24.97
C ASP A 153 -3.15 13.13 -26.31
N LYS A 154 -4.02 12.26 -26.86
CA LYS A 154 -3.81 11.62 -28.17
C LYS A 154 -3.82 12.65 -29.30
N LYS A 155 -4.76 13.60 -29.29
CA LYS A 155 -4.84 14.66 -30.32
C LYS A 155 -3.61 15.55 -30.31
N LEU A 156 -3.15 15.98 -29.13
CA LEU A 156 -1.92 16.78 -28.99
C LEU A 156 -0.71 16.03 -29.55
N ALA A 157 -0.58 14.74 -29.22
CA ALA A 157 0.50 13.90 -29.73
C ALA A 157 0.46 13.74 -31.26
N GLN A 158 -0.72 13.65 -31.86
CA GLN A 158 -0.89 13.58 -33.33
C GLN A 158 -0.49 14.89 -34.02
N MET A 159 -0.62 16.03 -33.34
CA MET A 159 -0.15 17.33 -33.82
C MET A 159 1.34 17.58 -33.54
N GLY A 160 2.07 16.63 -32.94
CA GLY A 160 3.46 16.82 -32.54
C GLY A 160 3.66 17.79 -31.37
N VAL A 161 2.58 18.16 -30.67
CA VAL A 161 2.63 19.12 -29.55
C VAL A 161 3.03 18.40 -28.27
N GLU A 162 4.14 18.84 -27.67
CA GLU A 162 4.59 18.32 -26.38
C GLU A 162 3.61 18.63 -25.27
N LYS A 163 3.44 17.65 -24.37
CA LYS A 163 2.57 17.80 -23.21
C LYS A 163 3.29 18.63 -22.17
N HIS A 164 2.73 19.79 -21.84
CA HIS A 164 3.19 20.57 -20.70
C HIS A 164 2.92 19.81 -19.39
N LEU A 165 3.95 19.70 -18.55
CA LEU A 165 3.90 18.98 -17.28
C LEU A 165 4.48 19.86 -16.16
N GLU A 166 3.67 20.03 -15.12
CA GLU A 166 4.10 20.65 -13.88
C GLU A 166 4.81 19.64 -12.97
N PRO A 167 5.70 20.09 -12.05
CA PRO A 167 6.20 19.25 -10.96
C PRO A 167 5.04 18.67 -10.10
N PRO A 168 5.11 17.40 -9.69
CA PRO A 168 6.17 16.42 -9.93
C PRO A 168 5.96 15.55 -11.17
N LYS A 169 4.94 15.85 -11.98
CA LYS A 169 4.61 15.04 -13.18
C LYS A 169 5.68 15.14 -14.27
N ASN A 170 6.51 16.16 -14.23
CA ASN A 170 7.71 16.31 -15.06
C ASN A 170 8.98 15.72 -14.41
N GLY A 171 8.86 15.05 -13.26
CA GLY A 171 9.99 14.42 -12.56
C GLY A 171 10.82 15.33 -11.66
N LEU A 172 10.54 16.64 -11.63
CA LEU A 172 11.15 17.54 -10.66
C LEU A 172 10.45 17.41 -9.30
N LEU A 173 11.17 17.69 -8.21
CA LEU A 173 10.57 17.74 -6.87
C LEU A 173 9.68 18.97 -6.72
N VAL A 174 8.77 18.91 -5.74
CA VAL A 174 7.96 20.05 -5.29
C VAL A 174 8.53 20.51 -3.95
N PRO A 175 9.32 21.59 -3.89
CA PRO A 175 10.04 22.00 -2.68
C PRO A 175 9.13 22.15 -1.45
N GLU A 176 7.91 22.64 -1.63
CA GLU A 176 6.94 22.86 -0.56
C GLU A 176 6.45 21.55 0.06
N LEU A 177 6.56 20.43 -0.65
CA LEU A 177 6.15 19.10 -0.17
C LEU A 177 7.29 18.29 0.44
N ILE A 178 8.55 18.72 0.31
CA ILE A 178 9.69 18.02 0.90
C ILE A 178 9.58 17.96 2.43
N PRO A 179 9.31 19.07 3.15
CA PRO A 179 9.14 19.02 4.61
C PRO A 179 7.97 18.13 5.04
N VAL A 180 6.88 18.11 4.25
CA VAL A 180 5.72 17.23 4.49
C VAL A 180 6.13 15.77 4.38
N ALA A 181 6.96 15.42 3.40
CA ALA A 181 7.46 14.06 3.21
C ALA A 181 8.33 13.59 4.39
N TYR A 182 9.26 14.44 4.84
CA TYR A 182 10.08 14.14 6.03
C TYR A 182 9.22 13.98 7.29
N GLN A 183 8.29 14.91 7.54
CA GLN A 183 7.38 14.82 8.69
C GLN A 183 6.51 13.55 8.64
N THR A 184 6.06 13.16 7.45
CA THR A 184 5.26 11.94 7.23
C THR A 184 6.07 10.70 7.58
N LEU A 185 7.33 10.62 7.13
CA LEU A 185 8.19 9.47 7.42
C LEU A 185 8.54 9.39 8.91
N GLU A 186 8.87 10.50 9.56
CA GLU A 186 9.16 10.50 11.00
C GLU A 186 7.93 10.12 11.83
N SER A 187 6.75 10.61 11.45
CA SER A 187 5.49 10.20 12.09
C SER A 187 5.16 8.73 11.82
N TRP A 188 5.57 8.18 10.68
CA TRP A 188 5.40 6.77 10.35
C TRP A 188 6.22 5.88 11.29
N LYS A 189 7.48 6.23 11.57
CA LYS A 189 8.32 5.53 12.56
C LYS A 189 7.69 5.56 13.95
N VAL A 190 7.26 6.74 14.41
CA VAL A 190 6.61 6.91 15.72
C VAL A 190 5.31 6.11 15.82
N LEU A 191 4.55 6.02 14.73
CA LEU A 191 3.34 5.20 14.67
C LEU A 191 3.66 3.71 14.84
N ILE A 192 4.66 3.19 14.12
CA ILE A 192 5.07 1.78 14.19
C ILE A 192 5.57 1.45 15.60
N GLU A 193 6.48 2.26 16.13
CA GLU A 193 7.04 2.07 17.48
C GLU A 193 5.94 2.12 18.55
N GLY A 194 5.08 3.13 18.48
CA GLY A 194 3.99 3.32 19.44
C GLY A 194 3.00 2.16 19.42
N LEU A 195 2.60 1.68 18.24
CA LEU A 195 1.75 0.49 18.13
C LEU A 195 2.44 -0.75 18.70
N ALA A 196 3.72 -0.98 18.35
CA ALA A 196 4.49 -2.10 18.86
C ALA A 196 4.49 -2.13 20.40
N GLN A 197 4.70 -0.97 21.05
CA GLN A 197 4.66 -0.82 22.50
C GLN A 197 3.24 -1.05 23.05
N LEU A 198 2.22 -0.43 22.48
CA LEU A 198 0.84 -0.53 22.98
C LEU A 198 0.30 -1.96 22.89
N LEU A 199 0.67 -2.74 21.87
CA LEU A 199 0.26 -4.15 21.73
C LEU A 199 0.85 -5.08 22.81
N THR A 200 1.78 -4.59 23.64
CA THR A 200 2.26 -5.33 24.83
C THR A 200 1.30 -5.25 26.01
N VAL A 201 0.47 -4.20 26.08
CA VAL A 201 -0.45 -3.90 27.20
C VAL A 201 -1.92 -3.90 26.80
N VAL A 202 -2.25 -3.60 25.54
CA VAL A 202 -3.60 -3.67 24.98
C VAL A 202 -3.78 -5.00 24.25
N PRO A 203 -4.68 -5.89 24.70
CA PRO A 203 -4.94 -7.14 24.00
C PRO A 203 -5.61 -6.90 22.65
N VAL A 204 -5.04 -7.49 21.60
CA VAL A 204 -5.56 -7.48 20.24
C VAL A 204 -5.66 -8.92 19.75
N TYR A 205 -6.76 -9.23 19.08
CA TYR A 205 -7.04 -10.55 18.51
C TYR A 205 -7.30 -10.43 17.01
N GLY A 206 -6.60 -11.24 16.21
CA GLY A 206 -6.89 -11.45 14.81
C GLY A 206 -7.64 -12.77 14.60
N CYS A 207 -8.56 -12.82 13.65
CA CYS A 207 -9.19 -14.08 13.26
C CYS A 207 -8.27 -14.84 12.29
N ARG A 208 -8.00 -16.12 12.56
CA ARG A 208 -7.15 -16.96 11.67
C ARG A 208 -7.75 -17.19 10.29
N GLU A 209 -9.07 -17.08 10.18
CA GLU A 209 -9.84 -17.53 9.02
C GLU A 209 -10.33 -16.38 8.15
N CYS A 210 -10.39 -15.15 8.69
CA CYS A 210 -10.85 -13.98 7.96
C CYS A 210 -10.14 -12.70 8.44
N PRO A 211 -10.20 -11.59 7.69
CA PRO A 211 -9.48 -10.37 8.04
C PRO A 211 -10.00 -9.59 9.27
N GLU A 212 -10.97 -10.13 10.03
CA GLU A 212 -11.54 -9.45 11.19
C GLU A 212 -10.51 -9.37 12.33
N VAL A 213 -10.48 -8.21 12.98
CA VAL A 213 -9.63 -7.91 14.13
C VAL A 213 -10.51 -7.37 15.25
N TYR A 214 -10.12 -7.66 16.48
CA TYR A 214 -10.79 -7.19 17.67
C TYR A 214 -9.79 -6.67 18.69
N VAL A 215 -10.13 -5.57 19.35
CA VAL A 215 -9.34 -4.95 20.41
C VAL A 215 -10.14 -5.05 21.70
N GLY A 216 -9.59 -5.67 22.73
CA GLY A 216 -10.28 -5.93 24.00
C GLY A 216 -9.84 -7.24 24.64
N SER A 217 -10.28 -7.48 25.88
CA SER A 217 -9.81 -8.58 26.74
C SER A 217 -10.03 -9.99 26.18
N ALA A 218 -11.10 -10.20 25.41
CA ALA A 218 -11.39 -11.45 24.72
C ALA A 218 -12.13 -11.17 23.41
N GLY A 219 -11.90 -11.99 22.37
CA GLY A 219 -12.54 -11.81 21.08
C GLY A 219 -14.08 -11.79 21.13
N HIS A 220 -14.69 -11.00 20.24
CA HIS A 220 -16.15 -10.80 20.24
C HIS A 220 -16.96 -12.06 19.92
N LEU A 221 -18.26 -12.03 20.29
CA LEU A 221 -19.19 -13.14 20.15
C LEU A 221 -20.10 -13.06 18.91
N ILE A 222 -19.95 -12.01 18.09
CA ILE A 222 -20.68 -11.86 16.82
C ILE A 222 -20.29 -12.99 15.84
N GLN A 223 -21.30 -13.67 15.29
CA GLN A 223 -21.15 -14.82 14.39
C GLN A 223 -21.20 -14.41 12.91
N ASP A 224 -20.21 -13.64 12.47
CA ASP A 224 -20.12 -13.11 11.10
C ASP A 224 -18.80 -13.43 10.37
N CYS A 225 -18.08 -14.46 10.83
CA CYS A 225 -16.85 -14.89 10.18
C CYS A 225 -17.10 -15.30 8.72
N SER A 226 -16.48 -14.58 7.79
CA SER A 226 -16.54 -14.87 6.34
C SER A 226 -15.41 -15.80 5.89
N GLY A 227 -14.73 -16.46 6.81
CA GLY A 227 -13.56 -17.28 6.53
C GLY A 227 -13.92 -18.67 5.97
N PRO A 228 -12.92 -19.45 5.54
CA PRO A 228 -13.12 -20.83 5.15
C PRO A 228 -13.87 -21.63 6.20
N GLN A 229 -14.69 -22.58 5.74
CA GLN A 229 -15.46 -23.50 6.57
C GLN A 229 -16.37 -22.80 7.61
N ASN A 230 -16.78 -21.55 7.35
CA ASN A 230 -17.63 -20.78 8.26
C ASN A 230 -18.93 -21.53 8.62
N VAL A 231 -19.56 -22.23 7.67
CA VAL A 231 -20.78 -23.03 7.91
C VAL A 231 -20.56 -24.05 9.04
N LYS A 232 -19.45 -24.80 8.99
CA LYS A 232 -19.12 -25.80 10.03
C LYS A 232 -18.87 -25.15 11.39
N ARG A 233 -18.27 -23.96 11.39
CA ARG A 233 -17.97 -23.18 12.60
C ARG A 233 -19.13 -22.28 13.04
N ARG A 234 -20.29 -22.38 12.39
CA ARG A 234 -21.46 -21.51 12.62
C ARG A 234 -21.08 -20.02 12.60
N SER A 235 -20.24 -19.64 11.64
CA SER A 235 -19.72 -18.28 11.45
C SER A 235 -19.00 -17.68 12.68
N ARG A 236 -18.58 -18.50 13.65
CA ARG A 236 -17.77 -18.02 14.79
C ARG A 236 -16.36 -17.71 14.31
N HIS A 237 -15.70 -16.74 14.93
CA HIS A 237 -14.29 -16.42 14.65
C HIS A 237 -13.35 -17.38 15.38
N VAL A 238 -12.14 -17.59 14.83
CA VAL A 238 -11.06 -18.31 15.52
C VAL A 238 -10.00 -17.29 15.91
N TRP A 239 -10.10 -16.80 17.13
CA TRP A 239 -9.24 -15.74 17.64
C TRP A 239 -7.84 -16.27 18.00
N VAL A 240 -6.83 -15.56 17.53
CA VAL A 240 -5.43 -15.70 17.98
C VAL A 240 -4.89 -14.34 18.36
N ARG A 241 -3.77 -14.30 19.08
CA ARG A 241 -3.08 -13.06 19.39
C ARG A 241 -2.78 -12.32 18.08
N GLY A 242 -3.29 -11.10 17.98
CA GLY A 242 -3.07 -10.21 16.86
C GLY A 242 -1.66 -9.63 16.86
N THR A 243 -1.25 -9.16 15.70
CA THR A 243 0.04 -8.54 15.42
C THR A 243 -0.14 -7.09 15.00
N ILE A 244 0.96 -6.34 14.92
CA ILE A 244 0.93 -4.98 14.40
C ILE A 244 0.35 -4.91 12.97
N ASN A 245 0.55 -5.95 12.15
CA ASN A 245 0.04 -6.00 10.78
C ASN A 245 -1.48 -6.20 10.69
N ASP A 246 -2.10 -6.71 11.76
CA ASP A 246 -3.55 -6.81 11.86
C ASP A 246 -4.15 -5.43 12.19
N VAL A 247 -3.44 -4.60 12.95
CA VAL A 247 -3.87 -3.26 13.34
C VAL A 247 -3.56 -2.21 12.25
N LEU A 248 -2.33 -2.22 11.74
CA LEU A 248 -1.81 -1.37 10.68
C LEU A 248 -1.49 -2.25 9.47
N ILE A 249 -2.44 -2.35 8.53
CA ILE A 249 -2.30 -3.20 7.35
C ILE A 249 -1.12 -2.71 6.50
N PRO A 250 -0.07 -3.53 6.31
CA PRO A 250 1.08 -3.15 5.51
C PRO A 250 0.71 -3.14 4.02
N ILE A 251 0.87 -1.99 3.37
CA ILE A 251 0.79 -1.85 1.92
C ILE A 251 2.19 -1.63 1.38
N GLU A 252 2.66 -2.56 0.56
CA GLU A 252 3.97 -2.48 -0.08
C GLU A 252 3.85 -1.90 -1.50
N ALA A 253 4.93 -1.28 -1.96
CA ALA A 253 5.15 -0.89 -3.34
C ALA A 253 6.59 -1.26 -3.74
N TYR A 254 6.82 -1.43 -5.03
CA TYR A 254 8.19 -1.53 -5.53
C TYR A 254 8.93 -0.20 -5.37
N HIS A 255 10.16 -0.27 -4.87
CA HIS A 255 11.06 0.88 -4.88
C HIS A 255 11.50 1.19 -6.31
N LEU A 256 11.49 2.48 -6.67
CA LEU A 256 11.93 2.96 -7.99
C LEU A 256 13.05 3.99 -7.85
N PHE A 257 14.23 3.67 -8.39
CA PHE A 257 15.28 4.67 -8.55
C PHE A 257 14.79 5.86 -9.40
N ASP A 258 14.05 5.63 -10.48
CA ASP A 258 13.47 6.68 -11.32
C ASP A 258 12.04 6.32 -11.74
N PRO A 259 11.00 7.04 -11.28
CA PRO A 259 9.60 6.79 -11.67
C PRO A 259 9.34 6.92 -13.17
N PHE A 260 10.22 7.61 -13.90
CA PHE A 260 10.17 7.79 -15.36
C PHE A 260 11.14 6.88 -16.12
N GLY A 261 11.83 6.00 -15.40
CA GLY A 261 12.77 5.01 -15.91
C GLY A 261 12.09 3.82 -16.59
N HIS A 262 12.67 2.64 -16.40
CA HIS A 262 12.13 1.40 -16.94
C HIS A 262 10.95 0.91 -16.11
N ARG A 263 9.84 0.58 -16.78
CA ARG A 263 8.72 -0.07 -16.11
C ARG A 263 9.12 -1.48 -15.69
N ILE A 264 8.90 -1.79 -14.41
CA ILE A 264 9.14 -3.12 -13.85
C ILE A 264 8.36 -4.18 -14.63
N LYS A 265 9.08 -5.12 -15.22
CA LYS A 265 8.51 -6.27 -15.93
C LYS A 265 8.27 -7.43 -14.97
N HIS A 266 7.47 -8.41 -15.38
CA HIS A 266 7.19 -9.56 -14.53
C HIS A 266 8.46 -10.37 -14.25
N GLU A 267 9.31 -10.56 -15.26
CA GLU A 267 10.52 -11.38 -15.21
C GLU A 267 11.59 -10.73 -14.33
N THR A 268 11.67 -9.40 -14.35
CA THR A 268 12.68 -8.64 -13.59
C THR A 268 12.18 -8.17 -12.23
N ARG A 269 10.97 -8.56 -11.81
CA ARG A 269 10.33 -8.03 -10.59
C ARG A 269 11.11 -8.29 -9.31
N PHE A 270 11.88 -9.38 -9.28
CA PHE A 270 12.69 -9.77 -8.12
C PHE A 270 13.98 -8.95 -7.99
N ASN A 271 14.32 -8.15 -9.00
CA ASN A 271 15.46 -7.24 -8.96
C ASN A 271 15.11 -5.93 -8.23
N TYR A 272 13.85 -5.74 -7.84
CA TYR A 272 13.36 -4.55 -7.18
C TYR A 272 12.93 -4.93 -5.77
N GLU A 273 13.35 -4.14 -4.80
CA GLU A 273 12.90 -4.29 -3.42
C GLU A 273 11.45 -3.83 -3.27
N ARG A 274 10.73 -4.44 -2.33
CA ARG A 274 9.40 -4.00 -1.93
C ARG A 274 9.51 -3.34 -0.57
N ILE A 275 8.98 -2.12 -0.48
CA ILE A 275 9.02 -1.29 0.73
C ILE A 275 7.62 -0.75 1.01
N PRO A 276 7.32 -0.28 2.24
CA PRO A 276 6.02 0.32 2.52
C PRO A 276 5.70 1.47 1.56
N ALA A 277 4.48 1.49 1.01
CA ALA A 277 4.07 2.48 0.01
C ALA A 277 4.12 3.91 0.54
N VAL A 278 3.92 4.10 1.86
CA VAL A 278 4.12 5.39 2.54
C VAL A 278 5.58 5.85 2.44
N VAL A 279 6.53 4.93 2.66
CA VAL A 279 7.97 5.21 2.58
C VAL A 279 8.38 5.54 1.15
N GLU A 280 7.97 4.72 0.18
CA GLU A 280 8.22 4.99 -1.25
C GLU A 280 7.65 6.35 -1.67
N LEU A 281 6.43 6.70 -1.24
CA LEU A 281 5.83 8.01 -1.52
C LEU A 281 6.66 9.15 -0.93
N CYS A 282 7.20 9.00 0.28
CA CYS A 282 8.07 9.99 0.89
C CYS A 282 9.40 10.12 0.14
N ILE A 283 10.01 9.01 -0.29
CA ILE A 283 11.24 9.01 -1.09
C ILE A 283 11.03 9.76 -2.40
N GLN A 284 9.95 9.46 -3.13
CA GLN A 284 9.63 10.15 -4.39
C GLN A 284 9.29 11.63 -4.17
N ALA A 285 8.84 11.98 -2.96
CA ALA A 285 8.57 13.36 -2.56
C ALA A 285 9.81 14.14 -2.09
N GLY A 286 10.99 13.52 -2.07
CA GLY A 286 12.27 14.18 -1.81
C GLY A 286 12.96 13.74 -0.52
N VAL A 287 12.43 12.75 0.21
CA VAL A 287 13.18 12.17 1.34
C VAL A 287 14.37 11.37 0.83
N GLU A 288 15.56 11.73 1.31
CA GLU A 288 16.81 11.02 1.07
C GLU A 288 16.92 9.84 2.06
N LEU A 289 16.89 8.62 1.53
CA LEU A 289 17.22 7.40 2.28
C LEU A 289 18.36 6.68 1.56
N PRO A 290 19.58 6.62 2.13
CA PRO A 290 20.74 5.99 1.48
C PRO A 290 20.55 4.51 1.11
N GLN A 291 19.60 3.82 1.77
CA GLN A 291 19.23 2.43 1.52
C GLN A 291 18.33 2.29 0.30
N TYR A 292 17.60 3.36 -0.05
CA TYR A 292 16.62 3.42 -1.13
C TYR A 292 16.89 4.66 -1.99
N PRO A 293 18.01 4.65 -2.73
CA PRO A 293 18.40 5.79 -3.53
C PRO A 293 17.36 6.11 -4.60
N SER A 294 17.16 7.39 -4.87
CA SER A 294 16.24 7.84 -5.91
C SER A 294 16.87 8.98 -6.72
N ARG A 295 16.66 8.96 -8.03
CA ARG A 295 17.16 9.94 -8.97
C ARG A 295 16.48 11.28 -8.74
N ARG A 296 17.24 12.26 -8.26
CA ARG A 296 16.82 13.66 -8.20
C ARG A 296 17.06 14.33 -9.55
N ARG A 297 15.99 14.72 -10.23
CA ARG A 297 16.07 15.35 -11.55
C ARG A 297 16.25 16.86 -11.40
N SER A 298 17.20 17.42 -12.14
CA SER A 298 17.34 18.86 -12.37
C SER A 298 16.69 19.30 -13.70
N ILE A 299 16.55 18.36 -14.64
CA ILE A 299 15.96 18.58 -15.96
C ILE A 299 14.63 17.81 -16.04
N PRO A 300 13.52 18.48 -16.41
CA PRO A 300 12.21 17.84 -16.51
C PRO A 300 12.17 16.80 -17.63
N VAL A 301 11.36 15.75 -17.44
CA VAL A 301 11.04 14.83 -18.53
C VAL A 301 10.16 15.51 -19.57
N ARG A 302 10.37 15.14 -20.84
CA ARG A 302 9.54 15.61 -21.95
C ARG A 302 8.64 14.49 -22.43
N MET A 303 7.40 14.84 -22.73
CA MET A 303 6.34 13.87 -23.03
C MET A 303 5.60 14.26 -24.30
N LEU A 304 5.37 13.27 -25.17
CA LEU A 304 4.46 13.37 -26.30
C LEU A 304 3.27 12.43 -26.07
N GLY A 305 2.12 13.01 -25.69
CA GLY A 305 0.96 12.25 -25.23
C GLY A 305 1.29 11.42 -23.97
N LYS A 306 1.41 10.09 -24.14
CA LYS A 306 1.76 9.14 -23.06
C LYS A 306 3.20 8.62 -23.14
N LYS A 307 3.96 9.01 -24.17
CA LYS A 307 5.32 8.52 -24.41
C LYS A 307 6.33 9.52 -23.85
N VAL A 308 7.26 9.05 -23.02
CA VAL A 308 8.44 9.82 -22.63
C VAL A 308 9.36 9.91 -23.85
N ILE A 309 9.60 11.12 -24.34
CA ILE A 309 10.48 11.37 -25.50
C ILE A 309 11.90 11.72 -25.06
N ASP A 310 12.04 12.33 -23.88
CA ASP A 310 13.35 12.65 -23.29
C ASP A 310 13.31 12.39 -21.78
N ARG A 311 14.30 11.61 -21.31
CA ARG A 311 14.51 11.24 -19.92
C ARG A 311 15.65 12.02 -19.27
N GLY A 312 16.33 12.91 -19.98
CA GLY A 312 17.54 13.59 -19.50
C GLY A 312 18.68 12.60 -19.28
N GLY A 313 18.85 11.63 -20.18
CA GLY A 313 19.91 10.60 -20.11
C GLY A 313 19.66 9.48 -19.10
N PHE A 314 20.55 8.48 -19.13
CA PHE A 314 20.62 7.38 -18.17
C PHE A 314 21.57 7.76 -17.03
N VAL A 315 21.17 7.45 -15.81
CA VAL A 315 21.99 7.58 -14.61
C VAL A 315 22.08 6.19 -14.01
N GLU A 316 23.30 5.73 -13.72
CA GLU A 316 23.46 4.47 -12.99
C GLU A 316 22.90 4.62 -11.58
N GLU A 317 22.11 3.63 -11.19
CA GLU A 317 21.59 3.55 -9.84
C GLU A 317 22.77 3.32 -8.86
N PRO A 318 22.95 4.19 -7.86
CA PRO A 318 24.02 4.00 -6.89
C PRO A 318 23.74 2.75 -6.06
N LYS A 319 24.80 2.09 -5.62
CA LYS A 319 24.66 0.91 -4.76
C LYS A 319 24.02 1.32 -3.42
N PRO A 320 22.96 0.62 -2.97
CA PRO A 320 22.35 0.87 -1.66
C PRO A 320 23.37 0.80 -0.52
N CYS A 321 23.28 1.73 0.43
CA CYS A 321 24.10 1.68 1.65
C CYS A 321 23.62 0.53 2.56
N ARG A 322 24.55 -0.33 2.99
CA ARG A 322 24.28 -1.50 3.86
C ARG A 322 25.03 -1.44 5.19
N SER A 323 25.26 -0.24 5.74
CA SER A 323 25.87 -0.08 7.07
C SER A 323 24.98 -0.63 8.18
N GLN A 324 25.53 -0.80 9.39
CA GLN A 324 24.75 -1.23 10.55
C GLN A 324 23.64 -0.21 10.90
N ASP A 325 23.96 1.08 10.86
CA ASP A 325 22.98 2.17 11.06
C ASP A 325 21.87 2.15 10.01
N ALA A 326 22.21 1.74 8.78
CA ALA A 326 21.21 1.57 7.73
C ALA A 326 20.23 0.44 8.06
N MET A 327 20.70 -0.67 8.63
CA MET A 327 19.84 -1.78 9.03
C MET A 327 18.90 -1.41 10.19
N ALA A 328 19.35 -0.58 11.13
CA ALA A 328 18.51 -0.06 12.21
C ALA A 328 17.40 0.85 11.66
N LEU A 329 17.72 1.75 10.74
CA LEU A 329 16.71 2.63 10.13
C LEU A 329 15.64 1.83 9.36
N LEU A 330 16.03 0.74 8.71
CA LEU A 330 15.11 -0.16 8.00
C LEU A 330 14.11 -0.83 8.95
N SER A 331 14.50 -1.17 10.19
CA SER A 331 13.58 -1.79 11.14
C SER A 331 12.55 -0.82 11.71
N GLU A 332 12.85 0.47 11.75
CA GLU A 332 11.93 1.51 12.23
C GLU A 332 10.81 1.85 11.23
N ILE A 333 11.01 1.57 9.94
CA ILE A 333 10.08 1.96 8.87
C ILE A 333 9.20 0.81 8.38
N ASP A 334 9.50 -0.44 8.75
CA ASP A 334 8.79 -1.65 8.32
C ASP A 334 8.20 -2.43 9.51
N THR A 335 6.89 -2.64 9.47
CA THR A 335 6.17 -3.42 10.49
C THR A 335 6.58 -4.89 10.51
N TYR A 336 7.06 -5.46 9.39
CA TYR A 336 7.57 -6.83 9.37
C TYR A 336 8.90 -6.98 10.10
N ALA A 337 9.74 -5.94 10.13
CA ALA A 337 11.00 -5.97 10.84
C ALA A 337 10.79 -6.01 12.36
N VAL A 338 9.81 -5.25 12.87
CA VAL A 338 9.38 -5.29 14.27
C VAL A 338 9.01 -6.70 14.72
N LEU A 339 8.34 -7.49 13.87
CA LEU A 339 7.95 -8.86 14.18
C LEU A 339 9.12 -9.84 14.29
N ASN A 340 10.27 -9.54 13.68
CA ASN A 340 11.35 -10.50 13.45
C ASN A 340 12.57 -10.32 14.37
N GLY A 341 12.64 -9.31 15.25
CA GLY A 341 13.92 -9.05 15.93
C GLY A 341 13.98 -8.10 17.11
N GLN A 342 12.88 -7.57 17.65
CA GLN A 342 12.95 -6.64 18.79
C GLN A 342 12.16 -7.14 19.99
N PHE A 343 12.84 -7.23 21.13
CA PHE A 343 12.18 -7.24 22.43
C PHE A 343 11.56 -5.86 22.63
N ILE A 344 10.23 -5.78 22.55
CA ILE A 344 9.52 -4.52 22.72
C ILE A 344 9.16 -4.40 24.19
N SER A 345 9.78 -3.43 24.87
CA SER A 345 9.41 -3.10 26.23
C SER A 345 8.04 -2.41 26.26
N PRO A 346 7.22 -2.68 27.29
CA PRO A 346 6.00 -1.91 27.52
C PRO A 346 6.28 -0.41 27.68
N PRO A 347 5.32 0.46 27.30
CA PRO A 347 5.48 1.89 27.48
C PRO A 347 5.49 2.26 28.97
N ALA A 348 6.42 3.12 29.38
CA ALA A 348 6.48 3.62 30.76
C ALA A 348 5.19 4.38 31.17
N ASP A 349 4.60 5.11 30.22
CA ASP A 349 3.31 5.76 30.36
C ASP A 349 2.44 5.36 29.17
N THR A 350 1.48 4.46 29.44
CA THR A 350 0.60 3.88 28.42
C THR A 350 -0.28 4.94 27.76
N ARG A 351 -0.83 5.88 28.54
CA ARG A 351 -1.71 6.94 28.02
C ARG A 351 -0.95 7.90 27.12
N LYS A 352 0.22 8.36 27.55
CA LYS A 352 1.06 9.28 26.76
C LYS A 352 1.56 8.61 25.47
N ALA A 353 1.91 7.32 25.54
CA ALA A 353 2.25 6.54 24.35
C ALA A 353 1.06 6.45 23.38
N ALA A 354 -0.15 6.23 23.88
CA ALA A 354 -1.37 6.19 23.08
C ALA A 354 -1.68 7.53 22.39
N GLU A 355 -1.63 8.64 23.13
CA GLU A 355 -1.85 9.99 22.57
C GLU A 355 -0.81 10.33 21.49
N ARG A 356 0.47 10.00 21.73
CA ARG A 356 1.55 10.20 20.75
C ARG A 356 1.33 9.35 19.49
N THR A 357 0.94 8.08 19.66
CA THR A 357 0.68 7.15 18.55
C THR A 357 -0.50 7.60 17.71
N LEU A 358 -1.58 8.05 18.35
CA LEU A 358 -2.78 8.54 17.67
C LEU A 358 -2.53 9.84 16.90
N LYS A 359 -1.72 10.74 17.47
CA LYS A 359 -1.25 11.96 16.78
C LYS A 359 -0.39 11.60 15.57
N ALA A 360 0.52 10.64 15.71
CA ALA A 360 1.35 10.14 14.61
C ALA A 360 0.49 9.56 13.48
N TYR A 361 -0.49 8.70 13.78
CA TYR A 361 -1.45 8.16 12.81
C TYR A 361 -2.17 9.26 12.01
N SER A 362 -2.68 10.27 12.71
CA SER A 362 -3.37 11.41 12.09
C SER A 362 -2.43 12.23 11.19
N THR A 363 -1.17 12.40 11.62
CA THR A 363 -0.14 13.15 10.89
C THR A 363 0.26 12.41 9.62
N VAL A 364 0.48 11.10 9.68
CA VAL A 364 0.75 10.26 8.51
C VAL A 364 -0.40 10.34 7.51
N ARG A 365 -1.66 10.14 7.94
CA ARG A 365 -2.81 10.24 7.04
C ARG A 365 -2.93 11.61 6.38
N SER A 366 -2.69 12.69 7.13
CA SER A 366 -2.68 14.05 6.60
C SER A 366 -1.55 14.26 5.59
N GLY A 367 -0.33 13.84 5.91
CA GLY A 367 0.83 13.95 5.05
C GLY A 367 0.68 13.19 3.74
N VAL A 368 0.27 11.92 3.79
CA VAL A 368 -0.03 11.12 2.59
C VAL A 368 -1.12 11.79 1.74
N ARG A 369 -2.19 12.30 2.35
CA ARG A 369 -3.22 13.06 1.63
C ARG A 369 -2.64 14.28 0.90
N GLN A 370 -1.76 15.03 1.56
CA GLN A 370 -1.14 16.22 0.97
C GLN A 370 -0.20 15.85 -0.18
N LEU A 371 0.65 14.84 -0.01
CA LEU A 371 1.55 14.36 -1.06
C LEU A 371 0.78 13.85 -2.28
N MET A 372 -0.27 13.05 -2.07
CA MET A 372 -1.10 12.48 -3.14
C MET A 372 -1.93 13.52 -3.93
N LYS A 373 -2.01 14.78 -3.47
CA LYS A 373 -2.59 15.87 -4.30
C LYS A 373 -1.73 16.17 -5.53
N LYS A 374 -0.42 15.92 -5.46
CA LYS A 374 0.56 16.25 -6.51
C LYS A 374 1.29 15.02 -7.03
N TYR A 375 1.78 14.15 -6.14
CA TYR A 375 2.44 12.90 -6.49
C TYR A 375 1.42 11.85 -6.91
N THR A 376 1.73 11.14 -7.99
CA THR A 376 0.82 10.12 -8.53
C THR A 376 1.09 8.79 -7.84
N VAL A 377 0.03 8.17 -7.33
CA VAL A 377 0.05 6.80 -6.81
C VAL A 377 -1.03 6.01 -7.54
N LYS A 378 -0.71 4.81 -7.99
CA LYS A 378 -1.63 3.89 -8.67
C LYS A 378 -2.00 2.75 -7.75
N ALA A 379 -3.27 2.37 -7.76
CA ALA A 379 -3.76 1.18 -7.09
C ALA A 379 -4.39 0.23 -8.12
N CYS A 380 -4.32 -1.06 -7.85
CA CYS A 380 -5.05 -2.05 -8.62
C CYS A 380 -6.54 -1.99 -8.24
N GLY A 381 -7.43 -1.84 -9.22
CA GLY A 381 -8.87 -1.88 -8.96
C GLY A 381 -9.42 -3.25 -8.55
N TYR A 382 -8.59 -4.26 -8.29
CA TYR A 382 -9.04 -5.63 -7.95
C TYR A 382 -8.34 -6.24 -6.73
N CYS A 383 -7.05 -5.97 -6.55
CA CYS A 383 -6.26 -6.40 -5.39
C CYS A 383 -5.72 -5.20 -4.61
N SER A 384 -4.95 -5.44 -3.56
CA SER A 384 -4.31 -4.42 -2.71
C SER A 384 -2.96 -3.89 -3.27
N GLU A 385 -2.60 -4.24 -4.51
CA GLU A 385 -1.33 -3.80 -5.10
C GLU A 385 -1.33 -2.29 -5.34
N VAL A 386 -0.25 -1.65 -4.89
CA VAL A 386 -0.01 -0.20 -5.03
C VAL A 386 1.33 0.04 -5.74
N HIS A 387 1.39 1.13 -6.50
CA HIS A 387 2.60 1.59 -7.16
C HIS A 387 2.71 3.11 -7.04
N VAL A 388 3.80 3.59 -6.48
CA VAL A 388 4.09 5.03 -6.41
C VAL A 388 4.76 5.44 -7.72
N GLY A 389 4.12 6.34 -8.46
CA GLY A 389 4.59 6.79 -9.76
C GLY A 389 3.48 6.97 -10.79
N PRO A 390 3.81 7.56 -11.95
CA PRO A 390 2.84 7.88 -13.00
C PRO A 390 2.21 6.66 -13.67
N TRP A 391 2.92 5.51 -13.69
CA TRP A 391 2.46 4.29 -14.35
C TRP A 391 2.71 3.06 -13.49
N GLY A 392 1.67 2.29 -13.20
CA GLY A 392 1.84 1.02 -12.50
C GLY A 392 2.77 0.05 -13.24
N HIS A 393 3.31 -0.95 -12.54
CA HIS A 393 4.21 -1.94 -13.12
C HIS A 393 3.53 -2.90 -14.11
N ASN A 394 4.33 -3.69 -14.83
CA ASN A 394 3.89 -4.77 -15.73
C ASN A 394 3.93 -6.16 -15.11
N ALA A 395 4.31 -6.29 -13.84
CA ALA A 395 4.32 -7.59 -13.20
C ALA A 395 2.92 -8.24 -13.22
N LYS A 396 2.87 -9.54 -13.56
CA LYS A 396 1.65 -10.35 -13.68
C LYS A 396 1.37 -11.13 -12.39
N LEU A 397 1.07 -10.42 -11.31
CA LEU A 397 0.90 -11.01 -9.97
C LEU A 397 -0.48 -10.73 -9.35
N CYS A 398 -1.41 -10.15 -10.12
CA CYS A 398 -2.78 -9.98 -9.68
C CYS A 398 -3.49 -11.34 -9.65
N GLY A 399 -3.81 -11.85 -8.46
CA GLY A 399 -4.61 -13.07 -8.26
C GLY A 399 -6.11 -12.82 -8.04
N ALA A 400 -6.57 -11.57 -8.17
CA ALA A 400 -7.94 -11.20 -7.83
C ALA A 400 -8.97 -11.60 -8.91
N PHE A 401 -10.27 -11.36 -8.64
CA PHE A 401 -11.40 -11.76 -9.48
C PHE A 401 -11.16 -11.58 -10.98
N LYS A 402 -11.38 -12.65 -11.78
CA LYS A 402 -11.16 -12.71 -13.23
C LYS A 402 -9.70 -12.42 -13.67
N HIS A 403 -8.69 -12.72 -12.85
CA HIS A 403 -7.29 -12.50 -13.25
C HIS A 403 -6.83 -13.35 -14.45
N GLN A 404 -7.37 -14.56 -14.62
CA GLN A 404 -7.05 -15.43 -15.76
C GLN A 404 -7.36 -14.74 -17.10
N TRP A 405 -8.51 -14.08 -17.20
CA TRP A 405 -8.93 -13.26 -18.35
C TRP A 405 -8.04 -12.03 -18.59
N ARG A 406 -7.22 -11.65 -17.61
CA ARG A 406 -6.29 -10.51 -17.68
C ARG A 406 -4.83 -10.95 -17.70
N ASP A 407 -4.55 -12.25 -17.82
CA ASP A 407 -3.17 -12.77 -17.80
C ASP A 407 -2.40 -12.29 -16.54
N GLY A 408 -3.06 -12.30 -15.38
CA GLY A 408 -2.48 -11.86 -14.11
C GLY A 408 -2.15 -10.36 -14.02
N LYS A 409 -2.54 -9.54 -15.00
CA LYS A 409 -2.24 -8.11 -15.03
C LYS A 409 -3.12 -7.31 -14.08
N HIS A 410 -2.55 -6.23 -13.55
CA HIS A 410 -3.23 -5.28 -12.68
C HIS A 410 -4.14 -4.34 -13.46
N GLY A 411 -5.31 -4.05 -12.87
CA GLY A 411 -6.26 -3.08 -13.40
C GLY A 411 -6.00 -1.69 -12.82
N TRP A 412 -4.88 -1.07 -13.20
CA TRP A 412 -4.41 0.20 -12.63
C TRP A 412 -5.43 1.34 -12.75
N GLN A 413 -5.57 2.08 -11.65
CA GLN A 413 -6.30 3.34 -11.53
C GLN A 413 -5.56 4.26 -10.54
N ASP A 414 -5.97 5.52 -10.43
CA ASP A 414 -5.44 6.39 -9.38
C ASP A 414 -5.81 5.83 -8.01
N ALA A 415 -4.88 5.89 -7.05
CA ALA A 415 -5.10 5.44 -5.69
C ALA A 415 -5.86 6.50 -4.88
N THR A 416 -6.70 6.04 -3.95
CA THR A 416 -7.19 6.88 -2.84
C THR A 416 -6.25 6.72 -1.65
N ILE A 417 -6.39 7.58 -0.64
CA ILE A 417 -5.63 7.46 0.61
C ILE A 417 -5.81 6.08 1.25
N ASP A 418 -7.01 5.51 1.19
CA ASP A 418 -7.32 4.21 1.81
C ASP A 418 -6.77 3.01 1.01
N GLU A 419 -6.19 3.22 -0.18
CA GLU A 419 -5.39 2.19 -0.84
C GLU A 419 -3.94 2.19 -0.32
N VAL A 420 -3.43 3.35 0.12
CA VAL A 420 -2.05 3.49 0.66
C VAL A 420 -2.01 3.21 2.16
N ILE A 421 -3.04 3.66 2.89
CA ILE A 421 -3.22 3.44 4.33
C ILE A 421 -4.67 2.99 4.57
N PRO A 422 -4.99 1.72 4.27
CA PRO A 422 -6.32 1.17 4.48
C PRO A 422 -6.71 1.17 5.96
N PRO A 423 -7.88 1.69 6.33
CA PRO A 423 -8.41 1.52 7.68
C PRO A 423 -8.89 0.07 7.88
N ASN A 424 -8.49 -0.55 8.99
CA ASN A 424 -9.10 -1.80 9.45
C ASN A 424 -10.16 -1.48 10.50
N PHE A 425 -11.45 -1.56 10.18
CA PHE A 425 -12.52 -1.16 11.12
C PHE A 425 -12.88 -2.29 12.09
N VAL A 426 -12.73 -2.02 13.39
CA VAL A 426 -13.05 -2.94 14.49
C VAL A 426 -14.24 -2.42 15.30
N TRP A 427 -14.91 -3.30 16.04
CA TRP A 427 -15.97 -2.92 16.96
C TRP A 427 -15.40 -2.04 18.08
N HIS A 428 -16.07 -0.92 18.36
CA HIS A 428 -15.70 -0.05 19.46
C HIS A 428 -16.21 -0.63 20.79
N LEU A 429 -15.31 -0.73 21.78
CA LEU A 429 -15.63 -1.23 23.12
C LEU A 429 -15.69 -0.05 24.11
N LYS A 430 -16.88 0.30 24.61
CA LYS A 430 -17.04 1.42 25.55
C LYS A 430 -16.37 1.16 26.90
N ASP A 431 -16.54 -0.05 27.40
CA ASP A 431 -15.96 -0.51 28.66
C ASP A 431 -15.07 -1.74 28.40
N PRO A 432 -13.73 -1.62 28.55
CA PRO A 432 -12.81 -2.75 28.39
C PRO A 432 -13.08 -3.92 29.34
N GLN A 433 -13.73 -3.68 30.49
CA GLN A 433 -14.11 -4.70 31.47
C GLN A 433 -15.54 -5.22 31.27
N GLY A 434 -16.29 -4.61 30.35
CA GLY A 434 -17.65 -5.00 30.02
C GLY A 434 -17.71 -6.31 29.23
N PRO A 435 -18.93 -6.86 29.04
CA PRO A 435 -19.11 -8.06 28.23
C PRO A 435 -18.71 -7.80 26.76
N PRO A 436 -18.14 -8.82 26.07
CA PRO A 436 -17.77 -8.68 24.67
C PRO A 436 -18.99 -8.45 23.77
N PRO A 437 -18.84 -7.71 22.64
CA PRO A 437 -19.93 -7.48 21.69
C PRO A 437 -20.59 -8.78 21.20
N SER A 438 -21.93 -8.80 21.22
CA SER A 438 -22.75 -9.95 20.83
C SER A 438 -23.55 -9.71 19.55
N GLY A 439 -23.94 -10.79 18.86
CA GLY A 439 -24.66 -10.68 17.59
C GLY A 439 -26.02 -9.99 17.71
N ALA A 440 -26.76 -10.24 18.79
CA ALA A 440 -28.11 -9.68 19.02
C ALA A 440 -28.09 -8.14 19.13
N LEU A 441 -27.01 -7.58 19.65
CA LEU A 441 -26.87 -6.14 19.88
C LEU A 441 -26.02 -5.44 18.82
N LYS A 442 -25.72 -6.11 17.69
CA LYS A 442 -24.83 -5.60 16.62
C LYS A 442 -25.19 -4.20 16.15
N ARG A 443 -26.49 -3.87 16.09
CA ARG A 443 -26.99 -2.55 15.66
C ARG A 443 -26.75 -1.41 16.67
N PHE A 444 -26.34 -1.71 17.90
CA PHE A 444 -26.05 -0.69 18.93
C PHE A 444 -24.55 -0.38 19.01
N TYR A 445 -23.68 -1.28 18.55
CA TYR A 445 -22.23 -1.05 18.58
C TYR A 445 -21.78 -0.15 17.43
N GLY A 446 -20.81 0.72 17.73
CA GLY A 446 -20.06 1.48 16.75
C GLY A 446 -18.79 0.77 16.29
N LYS A 447 -18.08 1.38 15.35
CA LYS A 447 -16.77 0.92 14.88
C LYS A 447 -15.78 2.07 14.76
N ALA A 448 -14.49 1.75 14.87
CA ALA A 448 -13.39 2.67 14.62
C ALA A 448 -12.24 1.93 13.91
N PRO A 449 -11.30 2.63 13.25
CA PRO A 449 -10.07 2.00 12.79
C PRO A 449 -9.30 1.36 13.96
N ALA A 450 -8.71 0.18 13.76
CA ALA A 450 -8.01 -0.59 14.78
C ALA A 450 -6.92 0.23 15.49
N VAL A 451 -6.16 1.03 14.74
CA VAL A 451 -5.16 1.96 15.29
C VAL A 451 -5.79 2.92 16.30
N VAL A 452 -6.98 3.46 15.98
CA VAL A 452 -7.70 4.40 16.85
C VAL A 452 -8.21 3.65 18.08
N GLU A 453 -8.83 2.48 17.89
CA GLU A 453 -9.35 1.67 18.99
C GLU A 453 -8.25 1.27 19.97
N VAL A 454 -7.08 0.80 19.48
CA VAL A 454 -5.92 0.47 20.34
C VAL A 454 -5.49 1.67 21.18
N CYS A 455 -5.41 2.86 20.59
CA CYS A 455 -5.01 4.06 21.34
C CYS A 455 -6.08 4.47 22.36
N VAL A 456 -7.37 4.41 22.01
CA VAL A 456 -8.47 4.75 22.91
C VAL A 456 -8.55 3.78 24.10
N GLN A 457 -8.41 2.47 23.85
CA GLN A 457 -8.36 1.45 24.91
C GLN A 457 -7.12 1.61 25.82
N ALA A 458 -6.06 2.25 25.32
CA ALA A 458 -4.89 2.62 26.10
C ALA A 458 -5.02 3.99 26.81
N GLY A 459 -6.19 4.63 26.76
CA GLY A 459 -6.50 5.86 27.49
C GLY A 459 -6.33 7.16 26.70
N ALA A 460 -6.08 7.10 25.38
CA ALA A 460 -6.12 8.31 24.54
C ALA A 460 -7.55 8.81 24.37
N GLU A 461 -7.71 10.12 24.22
CA GLU A 461 -9.00 10.73 23.93
C GLU A 461 -9.50 10.35 22.53
N ILE A 462 -10.82 10.18 22.40
CA ILE A 462 -11.46 9.82 21.14
C ILE A 462 -11.40 11.02 20.18
N PRO A 463 -10.77 10.90 18.99
CA PRO A 463 -10.73 12.00 18.04
C PRO A 463 -12.11 12.31 17.45
N ASP A 464 -12.41 13.59 17.26
CA ASP A 464 -13.68 14.07 16.70
C ASP A 464 -14.02 13.45 15.34
N ALA A 465 -12.99 13.18 14.52
CA ALA A 465 -13.16 12.57 13.20
C ALA A 465 -13.74 11.14 13.24
N TYR A 466 -13.60 10.42 14.35
CA TYR A 466 -14.07 9.03 14.49
C TYR A 466 -15.25 8.92 15.45
N ARG A 467 -15.48 9.93 16.30
CA ARG A 467 -16.61 9.98 17.26
C ARG A 467 -17.97 9.62 16.63
N PRO A 468 -18.35 10.16 15.44
CA PRO A 468 -19.57 9.77 14.74
C PRO A 468 -19.77 8.28 14.47
N MET A 469 -18.67 7.54 14.29
CA MET A 469 -18.69 6.12 13.89
C MET A 469 -18.75 5.19 15.10
N MET A 470 -18.38 5.70 16.28
CA MET A 470 -18.23 4.94 17.52
C MET A 470 -19.53 4.80 18.33
N ARG A 471 -20.61 5.49 17.92
CA ARG A 471 -21.96 5.40 18.51
C ARG A 471 -21.97 5.61 20.03
N LEU A 472 -21.29 6.65 20.48
CA LEU A 472 -21.08 6.93 21.90
C LEU A 472 -22.37 7.33 22.63
N ASP A 473 -23.32 7.91 21.91
CA ASP A 473 -24.63 8.35 22.37
C ASP A 473 -25.69 7.24 22.44
N ILE A 474 -25.40 6.05 21.89
CA ILE A 474 -26.30 4.90 21.96
C ILE A 474 -26.08 4.11 23.26
N VAL A 475 -27.11 3.99 24.08
CA VAL A 475 -27.10 3.07 25.24
C VAL A 475 -27.20 1.64 24.73
N VAL A 476 -26.26 0.78 25.13
CA VAL A 476 -26.30 -0.65 24.80
C VAL A 476 -27.20 -1.34 25.84
N PRO A 477 -28.27 -2.04 25.42
CA PRO A 477 -29.16 -2.75 26.34
C PRO A 477 -28.41 -3.73 27.22
N GLU A 478 -28.81 -3.83 28.48
CA GLU A 478 -28.27 -4.83 29.41
C GLU A 478 -28.73 -6.24 29.04
N ALA A 479 -28.13 -7.28 29.65
CA ALA A 479 -28.38 -8.67 29.27
C ALA A 479 -29.87 -9.10 29.36
N GLU A 480 -30.63 -8.53 30.31
CA GLU A 480 -32.06 -8.78 30.47
C GLU A 480 -32.88 -8.09 29.37
N GLU A 481 -32.60 -6.81 29.12
CA GLU A 481 -33.25 -5.99 28.09
C GLU A 481 -32.90 -6.43 26.66
N ALA A 482 -31.71 -7.01 26.47
CA ALA A 482 -31.23 -7.48 25.19
C ALA A 482 -32.22 -8.46 24.54
N ARG A 483 -32.93 -9.28 25.32
CA ARG A 483 -33.95 -10.21 24.81
C ARG A 483 -35.20 -9.54 24.27
N LEU A 484 -35.51 -8.34 24.73
CA LEU A 484 -36.70 -7.58 24.33
C LEU A 484 -36.49 -6.84 23.01
N VAL A 485 -35.23 -6.59 22.66
CA VAL A 485 -34.88 -5.90 21.42
C VAL A 485 -34.29 -6.84 20.37
N ALA A 486 -33.65 -7.95 20.76
CA ALA A 486 -32.87 -8.85 19.87
C ALA A 486 -33.56 -9.23 18.56
#